data_AF-A0A378WC18-F1
#
_entry.id   AF-A0A378WC18-F1
#
_cell.length_a   1.000
_cell.length_b   1.000
_cell.length_c   1.000
_cell.angle_alpha   90.00
_cell.angle_beta   90.00
_cell.angle_gamma   90.00
#
_symmetry.space_group_name_H-M   'P 1'
#
loop_
_entity.id
_entity.type
_entity.pdbx_description
1 polymer ?
#
loop_
_entity_poly.entity_id
_entity_poly.type
_entity_poly.pdbx_seq_one_letter_code
_entity_poly.pdbx_strand_id
1 'polypeptide(L)'
;MKALLVQWNADSTTPPDPGSPGPTAPGAIDEAALARLQGSSGRDFDVLWLQSMIAHGQRAIQIANAEIANGVNVDAVGFAKQIVGKRQAEIDRMQQMLAGGG
;
A
#
# COMPACT_ATOMS: atom_id res chain seq x y z
N MET A 1 -2.11 -3.69 -16.37
CA MET A 1 -2.35 -4.48 -15.15
C MET A 1 -1.21 -5.41 -14.77
N LYS A 2 -0.68 -6.27 -15.66
CA LYS A 2 0.52 -7.09 -15.33
C LYS A 2 1.77 -6.27 -14.94
N ALA A 3 2.00 -5.11 -15.59
CA ALA A 3 3.08 -4.20 -15.20
C ALA A 3 2.90 -3.63 -13.78
N LEU A 4 1.65 -3.43 -13.34
CA LEU A 4 1.33 -2.95 -12.00
C LEU A 4 1.55 -4.03 -10.93
N LEU A 5 1.34 -5.32 -11.27
CA LEU A 5 1.69 -6.45 -10.40
C LEU A 5 3.22 -6.53 -10.17
N VAL A 6 4.02 -6.28 -11.22
CA VAL A 6 5.49 -6.26 -11.11
C VAL A 6 5.97 -5.10 -10.24
N GLN A 7 5.42 -3.89 -10.46
CA GLN A 7 5.72 -2.72 -9.64
C GLN A 7 5.31 -2.95 -8.18
N TRP A 8 4.13 -3.51 -7.96
CA TRP A 8 3.62 -3.81 -6.62
C TRP A 8 4.48 -4.84 -5.87
N ASN A 9 5.03 -5.85 -6.56
CA ASN A 9 5.98 -6.79 -5.96
C ASN A 9 7.31 -6.12 -5.59
N ALA A 10 7.82 -5.20 -6.42
CA ALA A 10 9.04 -4.46 -6.15
C ALA A 10 8.91 -3.49 -4.95
N ASP A 11 7.76 -2.81 -4.83
CA ASP A 11 7.47 -1.92 -3.69
C ASP A 11 7.30 -2.71 -2.37
N SER A 12 6.88 -3.98 -2.45
CA SER A 12 6.67 -4.86 -1.28
C SER A 12 7.96 -5.51 -0.76
N THR A 13 9.05 -5.51 -1.54
CA THR A 13 10.34 -6.15 -1.17
C THR A 13 11.21 -5.32 -0.23
N THR A 14 10.64 -4.55 0.71
CA THR A 14 11.46 -4.05 1.83
C THR A 14 11.91 -5.26 2.64
N PRO A 15 13.21 -5.60 2.70
CA PRO A 15 13.64 -6.84 3.35
C PRO A 15 13.29 -6.78 4.84
N PRO A 16 12.63 -7.81 5.41
CA PRO A 16 12.62 -7.94 6.86
C PRO A 16 14.07 -8.20 7.34
N ASP A 17 14.41 -7.62 8.49
CA ASP A 17 15.68 -7.84 9.16
C ASP A 17 15.93 -9.35 9.34
N PRO A 18 17.09 -9.91 8.91
CA PRO A 18 17.33 -11.34 8.95
C PRO A 18 17.60 -11.79 10.39
N GLY A 19 16.54 -12.03 11.17
CA GLY A 19 16.68 -12.54 12.54
C GLY A 19 15.41 -12.67 13.39
N SER A 20 14.23 -12.26 12.94
CA SER A 20 13.01 -12.34 13.75
C SER A 20 11.95 -13.26 13.13
N PRO A 21 11.48 -14.32 13.82
CA PRO A 21 10.22 -14.98 13.47
C PRO A 21 9.07 -14.08 13.98
N GLY A 22 8.72 -13.05 13.20
CA GLY A 22 7.64 -12.11 13.50
C GLY A 22 6.61 -12.08 12.37
N PRO A 23 5.33 -11.73 12.66
CA PRO A 23 4.25 -11.74 11.68
C PRO A 23 4.59 -10.80 10.52
N THR A 24 4.08 -11.12 9.33
CA THR A 24 4.04 -10.28 8.11
C THR A 24 4.42 -8.83 8.41
N ALA A 25 5.56 -8.36 7.88
CA ALA A 25 6.10 -7.03 8.19
C ALA A 25 4.98 -5.97 8.18
N PRO A 26 4.93 -5.02 9.12
CA PRO A 26 3.91 -3.97 9.12
C PRO A 26 3.97 -3.18 7.81
N GLY A 27 3.07 -3.49 6.87
CA GLY A 27 3.09 -2.95 5.51
C GLY A 27 3.25 -3.97 4.39
N ALA A 28 3.76 -5.18 4.66
CA ALA A 28 3.74 -6.29 3.70
C ALA A 28 2.29 -6.67 3.38
N ILE A 29 1.95 -6.76 2.09
CA ILE A 29 0.62 -7.20 1.71
C ILE A 29 0.50 -8.71 1.95
N ASP A 30 -0.67 -9.10 2.45
CA ASP A 30 -1.08 -10.48 2.71
C ASP A 30 -0.77 -11.37 1.50
N GLU A 31 0.04 -12.41 1.70
CA GLU A 31 0.48 -13.35 0.66
C GLU A 31 -0.73 -14.02 -0.04
N ALA A 32 -1.82 -14.18 0.72
CA ALA A 32 -3.11 -14.65 0.21
C ALA A 32 -3.75 -13.69 -0.81
N ALA A 33 -3.55 -12.37 -0.66
CA ALA A 33 -4.03 -11.38 -1.62
C ALA A 33 -3.23 -11.43 -2.93
N LEU A 34 -1.92 -11.65 -2.85
CA LEU A 34 -1.06 -11.83 -4.02
C LEU A 34 -1.44 -13.10 -4.80
N ALA A 35 -1.67 -14.23 -4.11
CA ALA A 35 -2.13 -15.47 -4.73
C ALA A 35 -3.50 -15.30 -5.43
N ARG A 36 -4.45 -14.60 -4.79
CA ARG A 36 -5.74 -14.25 -5.40
C ARG A 36 -5.58 -13.38 -6.63
N LEU A 37 -4.66 -12.41 -6.60
CA LEU A 37 -4.38 -11.54 -7.74
C LEU A 37 -3.76 -12.30 -8.92
N GLN A 38 -2.82 -13.21 -8.66
CA GLN A 38 -2.21 -14.05 -9.69
C GLN A 38 -3.22 -14.96 -10.42
N GLY A 39 -4.25 -15.42 -9.71
CA GLY A 39 -5.33 -16.24 -10.29
C GLY A 39 -6.45 -15.44 -10.95
N SER A 40 -6.48 -14.12 -10.80
CA SER A 40 -7.54 -13.25 -11.32
C SER A 40 -7.18 -12.65 -12.68
N SER A 41 -8.19 -12.22 -13.45
CA SER A 41 -8.00 -11.60 -14.77
C SER A 41 -9.12 -10.63 -15.12
N GLY A 42 -8.87 -9.72 -16.06
CA GLY A 42 -9.85 -8.72 -16.50
C GLY A 42 -10.35 -7.85 -15.35
N ARG A 43 -11.66 -7.58 -15.32
CA ARG A 43 -12.30 -6.70 -14.33
C ARG A 43 -12.11 -7.17 -12.89
N ASP A 44 -12.08 -8.48 -12.65
CA ASP A 44 -11.90 -9.03 -11.30
C ASP A 44 -10.48 -8.74 -10.78
N PHE A 45 -9.48 -8.82 -11.66
CA PHE A 45 -8.12 -8.39 -11.33
C PHE A 45 -8.11 -6.90 -10.97
N ASP A 46 -8.78 -6.06 -11.76
CA ASP A 46 -8.78 -4.61 -11.56
C ASP A 46 -9.37 -4.23 -10.21
N VAL A 47 -10.50 -4.83 -9.85
CA VAL A 47 -11.16 -4.60 -8.56
C VAL A 47 -10.28 -5.08 -7.40
N LEU A 48 -9.74 -6.30 -7.48
CA LEU A 48 -8.88 -6.85 -6.43
C LEU A 48 -7.60 -6.03 -6.25
N TRP A 49 -7.02 -5.55 -7.35
CA TRP A 49 -5.80 -4.76 -7.31
C TRP A 49 -6.06 -3.39 -6.69
N LEU A 50 -7.13 -2.70 -7.09
CA LEU A 50 -7.51 -1.40 -6.53
C LEU A 50 -7.81 -1.51 -5.03
N GLN A 51 -8.57 -2.52 -4.60
CA GLN A 51 -8.85 -2.76 -3.18
C GLN A 51 -7.56 -3.02 -2.39
N SER A 52 -6.64 -3.81 -2.94
CA SER A 52 -5.35 -4.10 -2.29
C SER A 52 -4.49 -2.84 -2.14
N MET A 53 -4.46 -2.00 -3.18
CA MET A 53 -3.70 -0.74 -3.15
C MET A 53 -4.31 0.30 -2.21
N ILE A 54 -5.63 0.37 -2.08
CA ILE A 54 -6.30 1.21 -1.08
C ILE A 54 -5.86 0.78 0.33
N ALA A 55 -5.93 -0.52 0.65
CA ALA A 55 -5.53 -1.03 1.96
C ALA A 55 -4.03 -0.80 2.25
N HIS A 56 -3.18 -0.89 1.22
CA HIS A 56 -1.76 -0.55 1.32
C HIS A 56 -1.54 0.94 1.64
N GLY A 57 -2.21 1.83 0.90
CA GLY A 57 -2.15 3.27 1.13
C GLY A 57 -2.59 3.65 2.54
N GLN A 58 -3.67 3.02 3.05
CA GLN A 58 -4.16 3.26 4.42
C GLN A 58 -3.14 2.88 5.50
N ARG A 59 -2.42 1.77 5.31
CA ARG A 59 -1.33 1.38 6.21
C ARG A 59 -0.17 2.37 6.16
N ALA A 60 0.22 2.85 4.98
CA ALA A 60 1.24 3.89 4.85
C ALA A 60 0.83 5.20 5.55
N ILE A 61 -0.44 5.59 5.45
CA ILE A 61 -0.98 6.75 6.19
C ILE A 61 -0.93 6.52 7.69
N GLN A 62 -1.24 5.32 8.18
CA GLN A 62 -1.18 5.00 9.61
C GLN A 62 0.25 5.15 10.15
N ILE A 63 1.26 4.61 9.44
CA ILE A 63 2.67 4.72 9.80
C ILE A 63 3.12 6.19 9.76
N ALA A 64 2.77 6.91 8.70
CA ALA A 64 3.10 8.33 8.58
C ALA A 64 2.45 9.17 9.69
N ASN A 65 1.21 8.89 10.07
CA ASN A 65 0.55 9.56 11.20
C ASN A 65 1.24 9.26 12.54
N ALA A 66 1.75 8.05 12.74
CA ALA A 66 2.52 7.72 13.94
C ALA A 66 3.83 8.54 14.02
N GLU A 67 4.53 8.72 12.89
CA GLU A 67 5.71 9.59 12.80
C GLU A 67 5.33 11.06 13.01
N ILE A 68 4.21 11.54 12.47
CA ILE A 68 3.75 12.92 12.68
C ILE A 68 3.44 13.19 14.16
N ALA A 69 2.87 12.22 14.85
CA ALA A 69 2.45 12.37 16.25
C ALA A 69 3.62 12.27 17.24
N ASN A 70 4.60 11.39 16.97
CA ASN A 70 5.63 11.02 17.95
C ASN A 70 7.07 11.29 17.48
N GLY A 71 7.25 11.67 16.22
CA GLY A 71 8.55 11.87 15.59
C GLY A 71 9.28 13.11 16.14
N VAL A 72 10.58 12.96 16.37
CA VAL A 72 11.44 14.03 16.87
C VAL A 72 12.27 14.69 15.77
N ASN A 73 12.42 14.01 14.62
CA ASN A 73 13.13 14.54 13.47
C ASN A 73 12.17 15.36 12.61
N VAL A 74 12.40 16.66 12.52
CA VAL A 74 11.54 17.61 11.80
C VAL A 74 11.45 17.30 10.30
N ASP A 75 12.52 16.79 9.69
CA ASP A 75 12.55 16.41 8.27
C ASP A 75 11.73 15.13 8.05
N ALA A 76 11.85 14.15 8.97
CA ALA A 76 11.06 12.92 8.92
C ALA A 76 9.56 13.18 9.09
N VAL A 77 9.19 14.06 10.04
CA VAL A 77 7.81 14.52 10.23
C VAL A 77 7.30 15.28 9.00
N GLY A 78 8.14 16.14 8.40
CA GLY A 78 7.82 16.84 7.16
C GLY A 78 7.54 15.88 6.01
N PHE A 79 8.38 14.86 5.85
CA PHE A 79 8.21 13.82 4.85
C PHE A 79 6.96 12.96 5.10
N ALA A 80 6.68 12.60 6.36
CA ALA A 80 5.47 11.86 6.73
C ALA A 80 4.19 12.62 6.36
N LYS A 81 4.14 13.94 6.55
CA LYS A 81 3.01 14.78 6.10
C LYS A 81 2.81 14.73 4.58
N GLN A 82 3.91 14.73 3.81
CA GLN A 82 3.84 14.58 2.36
C GLN A 82 3.32 13.20 1.95
N ILE A 83 3.73 12.14 2.66
CA ILE A 83 3.21 10.77 2.43
C ILE A 83 1.70 10.74 2.63
N VAL A 84 1.19 11.30 3.74
CA VAL A 84 -0.25 11.32 4.02
C VAL A 84 -1.02 11.96 2.86
N GLY A 85 -0.61 13.16 2.43
CA GLY A 85 -1.27 13.87 1.33
C GLY A 85 -1.26 13.08 0.01
N LYS A 86 -0.11 12.50 -0.37
CA LYS A 86 0.02 11.71 -1.61
C LYS A 86 -0.83 10.43 -1.55
N ARG A 87 -0.74 9.67 -0.46
CA ARG A 87 -1.48 8.40 -0.31
C ARG A 87 -2.98 8.62 -0.23
N GLN A 88 -3.44 9.71 0.39
CA GLN A 88 -4.87 10.04 0.41
C GLN A 88 -5.39 10.33 -0.99
N ALA A 89 -4.69 11.14 -1.78
CA ALA A 89 -5.09 11.45 -3.15
C ALA A 89 -5.11 10.20 -4.05
N GLU A 90 -4.14 9.28 -3.87
CA GLU A 90 -4.13 7.99 -4.58
C GLU A 90 -5.32 7.12 -4.17
N ILE A 91 -5.63 7.02 -2.88
CA ILE A 91 -6.81 6.28 -2.37
C ILE A 91 -8.10 6.83 -2.96
N ASP A 92 -8.29 8.15 -2.94
CA ASP A 92 -9.50 8.79 -3.44
C ASP A 92 -9.70 8.49 -4.93
N ARG A 93 -8.63 8.55 -5.72
CA ARG A 93 -8.67 8.18 -7.14
C ARG A 93 -9.02 6.70 -7.34
N MET A 94 -8.43 5.80 -6.55
CA MET A 94 -8.73 4.37 -6.65
C MET A 94 -10.17 4.04 -6.25
N GLN A 95 -10.72 4.74 -5.24
CA GLN A 95 -12.12 4.61 -4.85
C GLN A 95 -13.07 5.08 -5.96
N GLN A 96 -12.74 6.16 -6.67
CA GLN A 96 -13.50 6.60 -7.84
C GLN A 96 -13.49 5.56 -8.97
N MET A 97 -12.35 4.93 -9.22
CA MET A 97 -12.24 3.85 -10.21
C MET A 97 -13.09 2.63 -9.83
N LEU A 98 -13.17 2.28 -8.53
CA LEU A 98 -14.04 1.20 -8.04
C LEU A 98 -15.53 1.54 -8.14
N ALA A 99 -15.91 2.81 -7.94
CA ALA A 99 -17.29 3.26 -8.05
C ALA A 99 -17.82 3.28 -9.50
N GLY A 100 -16.97 2.97 -10.50
CA GLY A 100 -17.32 3.01 -11.92
C GLY A 100 -17.34 4.42 -12.51
N GLY A 101 -16.77 5.41 -11.84
CA GLY A 101 -16.70 6.80 -12.27
C GLY A 101 -15.47 7.12 -13.12
N GLY A 102 -15.27 6.38 -14.21
CA GLY A 102 -14.22 6.61 -15.21
C GLY A 102 -14.78 6.74 -16.62
#